data_AF-A0A835PR96-F1
#
_entry.id   AF-A0A835PR96-F1
#
_cell.length_a   1.000
_cell.length_b   1.000
_cell.length_c   1.000
_cell.angle_alpha   90.00
_cell.angle_beta   90.00
_cell.angle_gamma   90.00
#
_symmetry.space_group_name_H-M   'P 1'
#
loop_
_entity.id
_entity.type
_entity.pdbx_description
1 polymer ?
#
loop_
_entity_poly.entity_id
_entity_poly.type
_entity_poly.pdbx_seq_one_letter_code
_entity_poly.pdbx_strand_id
1 'polypeptide(L)'
;MKDEYIHLFVRRPVRRSPIINRGYFARWAVLQKLLRQFLNPKENSGDSSQSKKQILSLGAGFDTIYFQLVEEGIAPYLYVELDFLEVTSKKASVIDQHKQLKDKVGDNAFICRERGEVISDHYKLLPVDFA
;
A
#
# COMPACT_ATOMS: atom_id res chain seq x y z
N MET A 1 -4.60 -12.43 12.34
CA MET A 1 -3.84 -11.54 11.44
C MET A 1 -4.35 -11.78 10.04
N LYS A 2 -5.10 -10.83 9.50
CA LYS A 2 -5.95 -11.05 8.32
C LYS A 2 -5.79 -9.85 7.39
N ASP A 3 -5.41 -10.12 6.15
CA ASP A 3 -5.38 -9.13 5.09
C ASP A 3 -6.71 -9.25 4.34
N GLU A 4 -7.60 -8.29 4.55
CA GLU A 4 -8.92 -8.27 3.90
C GLU A 4 -8.85 -7.80 2.44
N TYR A 5 -7.70 -7.35 1.94
CA TYR A 5 -7.60 -6.72 0.62
C TYR A 5 -6.90 -7.60 -0.42
N ILE A 6 -6.01 -8.50 0.00
CA ILE A 6 -5.18 -9.30 -0.92
C ILE A 6 -6.00 -10.16 -1.89
N HIS A 7 -7.18 -10.62 -1.46
CA HIS A 7 -8.06 -11.45 -2.29
C HIS A 7 -8.65 -10.70 -3.50
N LEU A 8 -8.60 -9.36 -3.50
CA LEU A 8 -9.04 -8.52 -4.62
C LEU A 8 -7.99 -8.45 -5.73
N PHE A 9 -6.72 -8.62 -5.37
CA PHE A 9 -5.60 -8.58 -6.30
C PHE A 9 -5.18 -9.96 -6.80
N VAL A 10 -5.55 -11.03 -6.09
CA VAL A 10 -5.14 -12.40 -6.40
C VAL A 10 -6.36 -13.26 -6.74
N ARG A 11 -6.41 -13.75 -7.98
CA ARG A 11 -7.55 -14.55 -8.49
C ARG A 11 -7.75 -15.88 -7.75
N ARG A 12 -6.68 -16.57 -7.35
CA ARG A 12 -6.76 -17.87 -6.64
C ARG A 12 -5.58 -18.07 -5.69
N PRO A 13 -5.82 -18.55 -4.46
CA PRO A 13 -4.75 -18.96 -3.57
C PRO A 13 -4.00 -20.16 -4.16
N VAL A 14 -2.69 -20.04 -4.29
CA VAL A 14 -1.81 -21.12 -4.75
C VAL A 14 -1.22 -21.85 -3.56
N ARG A 15 -1.39 -23.17 -3.48
CA ARG A 15 -0.78 -23.97 -2.42
C ARG A 15 0.75 -23.97 -2.60
N ARG A 16 1.47 -23.43 -1.61
CA ARG A 16 2.94 -23.46 -1.54
C ARG A 16 3.39 -24.37 -0.39
N SER A 17 4.65 -24.78 -0.41
CA SER A 17 5.23 -25.58 0.68
C SER A 17 5.21 -24.79 2.00
N PRO A 18 5.13 -25.46 3.17
CA PRO A 18 5.08 -24.78 4.46
C PRO A 18 6.26 -23.82 4.70
N ILE A 19 7.46 -24.16 4.21
CA ILE A 19 8.65 -23.31 4.34
C ILE A 19 8.53 -22.01 3.54
N ILE A 20 7.94 -22.06 2.34
CA ILE A 20 7.66 -20.87 1.53
C ILE A 20 6.66 -19.96 2.27
N ASN A 21 5.58 -20.53 2.79
CA ASN A 21 4.57 -19.76 3.53
C ASN A 21 5.15 -19.10 4.79
N ARG A 22 6.02 -19.81 5.53
CA ARG A 22 6.74 -19.26 6.69
C ARG A 22 7.66 -18.10 6.29
N GLY A 23 8.36 -18.22 5.15
CA GLY A 23 9.22 -17.15 4.63
C GLY A 23 8.42 -15.89 4.28
N TYR A 24 7.30 -16.04 3.57
CA TYR A 24 6.41 -14.91 3.26
C TYR A 24 5.83 -14.27 4.53
N PHE A 25 5.42 -15.08 5.50
CA PHE A 25 4.95 -14.59 6.80
C PHE A 25 6.03 -13.77 7.52
N ALA A 26 7.26 -14.28 7.62
CA ALA A 26 8.34 -13.58 8.29
C ALA A 26 8.65 -12.24 7.61
N ARG A 27 8.74 -12.22 6.27
CA ARG A 27 8.92 -11.00 5.48
C ARG A 27 7.82 -9.97 5.78
N TRP A 28 6.57 -10.38 5.69
CA TRP A 28 5.41 -9.53 5.96
C TRP A 28 5.43 -9.00 7.39
N ALA A 29 5.70 -9.85 8.39
CA ALA A 29 5.66 -9.48 9.80
C ALA A 29 6.74 -8.47 10.17
N VAL A 30 7.95 -8.62 9.63
CA VAL A 30 9.05 -7.68 9.85
C VAL A 30 8.71 -6.32 9.24
N LEU A 31 8.25 -6.28 8.00
CA LEU A 31 7.90 -5.02 7.34
C LEU A 31 6.77 -4.28 8.08
N GLN A 32 5.72 -5.00 8.47
CA GLN A 32 4.62 -4.43 9.25
C GLN A 32 5.09 -3.87 10.60
N LYS A 33 5.99 -4.57 11.31
CA LYS A 33 6.55 -4.09 12.57
C LYS A 33 7.33 -2.79 12.37
N LEU A 34 8.21 -2.75 11.37
CA LEU A 34 9.04 -1.58 11.07
C LEU A 34 8.18 -0.37 10.66
N LEU A 35 7.16 -0.57 9.83
CA LEU A 35 6.24 0.50 9.44
C LEU A 35 5.49 1.08 10.63
N ARG A 36 4.99 0.24 11.55
CA ARG A 36 4.30 0.70 12.76
C ARG A 36 5.21 1.47 13.71
N GLN A 37 6.45 1.01 13.87
CA GLN A 37 7.46 1.73 14.66
C GLN A 37 7.76 3.09 14.02
N PHE A 38 7.98 3.12 12.71
CA PHE A 38 8.21 4.35 11.97
C PHE A 38 7.04 5.32 12.11
N LEU A 39 5.80 4.84 12.03
CA LEU A 39 4.58 5.66 12.13
C LEU A 39 4.26 6.09 13.58
N ASN A 40 4.76 5.39 14.59
CA ASN A 40 4.51 5.69 16.00
C ASN A 40 4.92 7.13 16.38
N PRO A 41 4.01 7.95 16.92
CA PRO A 41 4.33 9.31 17.36
C PRO A 41 5.31 9.36 18.53
N LYS A 42 5.27 8.35 19.42
CA LYS A 42 5.98 8.38 20.71
C LYS A 42 7.50 8.19 20.60
N GLU A 43 8.00 7.59 19.52
CA GLU A 43 9.43 7.28 19.38
C GLU A 43 10.24 8.42 18.73
N ASN A 44 9.59 9.47 18.24
CA ASN A 44 10.26 10.56 17.51
C ASN A 44 10.17 11.89 18.30
N SER A 45 10.93 11.93 19.40
CA SER A 45 11.49 13.08 20.12
C SER A 45 10.89 14.49 19.91
N GLY A 46 10.32 15.04 20.99
CA GLY A 46 10.65 16.38 21.51
C GLY A 46 10.11 17.62 20.80
N ASP A 47 9.66 17.51 19.55
CA ASP A 47 9.17 18.66 18.79
C ASP A 47 7.65 18.57 18.62
N SER A 48 6.95 19.59 19.10
CA SER A 48 5.49 19.69 19.14
C SER A 48 4.80 19.75 17.76
N SER A 49 5.54 19.55 16.67
CA SER A 49 5.00 19.41 15.33
C SER A 49 4.73 17.94 15.02
N GLN A 50 3.48 17.58 14.74
CA GLN A 50 3.16 16.31 14.10
C GLN A 50 3.91 16.25 12.75
N SER A 51 5.06 15.59 12.73
CA SER A 51 5.85 15.45 11.51
C SER A 51 5.03 14.66 10.49
N LYS A 52 4.83 15.26 9.31
CA LYS A 52 4.10 14.66 8.18
C LYS A 52 4.92 13.52 7.58
N LYS A 53 4.81 12.32 8.16
CA LYS A 53 5.52 11.12 7.70
C LYS A 53 5.04 10.70 6.31
N GLN A 54 5.97 10.31 5.45
CA GLN A 54 5.68 9.82 4.11
C GLN A 54 6.29 8.44 3.93
N ILE A 55 5.63 7.59 3.15
CA ILE A 55 6.13 6.28 2.76
C ILE A 55 6.23 6.23 1.24
N LEU A 56 7.39 5.83 0.74
CA LEU A 56 7.64 5.57 -0.68
C LEU A 56 7.92 4.08 -0.86
N SER A 57 7.00 3.37 -1.49
CA SER A 57 7.12 1.95 -1.82
C SER A 57 7.61 1.81 -3.27
N LEU A 58 8.83 1.28 -3.42
CA LEU A 58 9.48 1.06 -4.71
C LEU A 58 9.27 -0.39 -5.16
N GLY A 59 8.73 -0.61 -6.35
CA GLY A 59 8.33 -1.95 -6.78
C GLY A 59 7.17 -2.47 -5.93
N ALA A 60 6.16 -1.62 -5.72
CA ALA A 60 5.06 -1.89 -4.79
C ALA A 60 4.21 -3.09 -5.21
N GLY A 61 4.22 -3.47 -6.49
CA GLY A 61 3.38 -4.55 -7.00
C GLY A 61 1.92 -4.36 -6.61
N PHE A 62 1.31 -5.44 -6.12
CA PHE A 62 -0.06 -5.44 -5.59
C PHE A 62 -0.10 -5.42 -4.05
N ASP A 63 0.86 -4.76 -3.41
CA ASP A 63 0.86 -4.58 -1.95
C ASP A 63 -0.44 -3.91 -1.46
N THR A 64 -0.89 -4.32 -0.29
CA THR A 64 -2.13 -3.92 0.36
C THR A 64 -1.91 -3.14 1.68
N ILE A 65 -0.65 -2.91 2.06
CA ILE A 65 -0.25 -2.27 3.32
C ILE A 65 -0.95 -0.92 3.50
N TYR A 66 -1.02 -0.09 2.45
CA TYR A 66 -1.68 1.21 2.56
C TYR A 66 -3.13 1.07 3.06
N PHE A 67 -3.91 0.17 2.45
CA PHE A 67 -5.31 -0.05 2.83
C PHE A 67 -5.44 -0.56 4.27
N GLN A 68 -4.51 -1.39 4.72
CA GLN A 68 -4.44 -1.85 6.11
C GLN A 68 -4.12 -0.70 7.08
N LEU A 69 -3.16 0.16 6.75
CA LEU A 69 -2.80 1.31 7.59
C LEU A 69 -3.94 2.33 7.69
N VAL A 70 -4.70 2.54 6.62
CA VAL A 70 -5.91 3.39 6.62
C VAL A 70 -6.99 2.78 7.51
N GLU A 71 -7.26 1.47 7.40
CA GLU A 71 -8.23 0.77 8.26
C GLU A 71 -7.88 0.91 9.74
N GLU A 72 -6.60 0.86 10.07
CA GLU A 72 -6.10 0.96 11.44
C GLU A 72 -6.00 2.40 11.97
N GLY A 73 -6.28 3.40 11.13
CA GLY A 73 -6.21 4.81 11.51
C GLY A 73 -4.78 5.32 11.75
N ILE A 74 -3.76 4.65 11.21
CA ILE A 74 -2.34 5.00 11.38
C ILE A 74 -1.64 5.30 10.04
N ALA A 75 -2.39 5.55 8.97
CA ALA A 75 -1.83 5.88 7.67
C ALA A 75 -0.87 7.09 7.74
N PRO A 76 0.21 7.10 6.94
CA PRO A 76 1.11 8.26 6.85
C PRO A 76 0.37 9.47 6.27
N TYR A 77 1.02 10.63 6.35
CA TYR A 77 0.54 11.82 5.64
C TYR A 77 0.46 11.61 4.13
N LEU A 78 1.42 10.88 3.55
CA LEU A 78 1.42 10.52 2.13
C LEU A 78 2.01 9.13 1.93
N TYR A 79 1.33 8.29 1.17
CA TYR A 79 1.82 6.99 0.73
C TYR A 79 1.97 7.00 -0.79
N VAL A 80 3.17 6.74 -1.29
CA VAL A 80 3.49 6.73 -2.72
C VAL A 80 3.94 5.34 -3.11
N GLU A 81 3.34 4.79 -4.16
CA GLU A 81 3.69 3.52 -4.77
C GLU A 81 4.20 3.75 -6.19
N LEU A 82 5.39 3.24 -6.46
CA LEU A 82 6.03 3.30 -7.77
C LEU A 82 6.25 1.89 -8.30
N ASP A 83 5.86 1.67 -9.55
CA ASP A 83 6.10 0.42 -10.27
C ASP A 83 6.02 0.66 -11.78
N PHE A 84 6.29 -0.36 -12.60
CA PHE A 84 6.13 -0.26 -14.04
C PHE A 84 4.66 -0.02 -14.43
N LEU A 85 4.45 0.69 -15.55
CA LEU A 85 3.12 1.00 -16.08
C LEU A 85 2.21 -0.23 -16.18
N GLU A 86 2.74 -1.38 -16.59
CA GLU A 86 1.93 -2.61 -16.70
C GLU A 86 1.34 -3.05 -15.35
N VAL A 87 2.10 -2.86 -14.27
CA VAL A 87 1.70 -3.21 -12.91
C VAL A 87 0.74 -2.17 -12.35
N THR A 88 1.09 -0.88 -12.47
CA THR A 88 0.27 0.20 -11.93
C THR A 88 -1.07 0.31 -12.64
N SER A 89 -1.14 0.11 -13.97
CA SER A 89 -2.39 0.07 -14.72
C SER A 89 -3.34 -1.05 -14.27
N LYS A 90 -2.80 -2.25 -13.99
CA LYS A 90 -3.58 -3.35 -13.42
C LYS A 90 -4.07 -3.00 -12.02
N LYS A 91 -3.21 -2.44 -11.16
CA LYS A 91 -3.57 -2.05 -9.79
C LYS A 91 -4.63 -0.95 -9.77
N ALA A 92 -4.46 0.10 -10.58
CA ALA A 92 -5.44 1.17 -10.75
C ALA A 92 -6.80 0.63 -11.22
N SER A 93 -6.81 -0.33 -12.16
CA SER A 93 -8.05 -0.99 -12.59
C SER A 93 -8.73 -1.76 -11.45
N VAL A 94 -7.97 -2.47 -10.61
CA VAL A 94 -8.53 -3.20 -9.46
C VAL A 94 -9.08 -2.22 -8.42
N ILE A 95 -8.36 -1.14 -8.11
CA ILE A 95 -8.81 -0.09 -7.17
C ILE A 95 -10.13 0.53 -7.65
N ASP A 96 -10.24 0.86 -8.94
CA ASP A 96 -11.44 1.52 -9.48
C ASP A 96 -12.66 0.58 -9.54
N GLN A 97 -12.44 -0.73 -9.70
CA GLN A 97 -13.52 -1.73 -9.75
C GLN A 97 -14.09 -2.06 -8.37
N HIS A 98 -13.31 -1.91 -7.29
CA HIS A 98 -13.71 -2.34 -5.96
C HIS A 98 -13.94 -1.14 -5.05
N LYS A 99 -15.21 -0.89 -4.71
CA LYS A 99 -15.62 0.22 -3.84
C LYS A 99 -14.81 0.27 -2.53
N GLN A 100 -14.56 -0.88 -1.90
CA GLN A 100 -13.77 -0.97 -0.66
C GLN A 100 -12.32 -0.47 -0.78
N LEU A 101 -11.71 -0.50 -1.98
CA LEU A 101 -10.38 0.07 -2.22
C LEU A 101 -10.49 1.55 -2.57
N LYS A 102 -11.49 1.90 -3.39
CA LYS A 102 -11.75 3.27 -3.82
C LYS A 102 -12.06 4.19 -2.63
N ASP A 103 -12.87 3.73 -1.69
CA ASP A 103 -13.20 4.45 -0.45
C ASP A 103 -11.95 4.73 0.41
N LYS A 104 -10.89 3.90 0.30
CA LYS A 104 -9.66 4.03 1.11
C LYS A 104 -8.64 4.99 0.50
N VAL A 105 -8.64 5.17 -0.82
CA VAL A 105 -7.76 6.17 -1.48
C VAL A 105 -8.33 7.58 -1.42
N GLY A 106 -9.62 7.73 -1.07
CA GLY A 106 -10.31 9.00 -0.84
C GLY A 106 -11.27 9.39 -1.97
N ASP A 107 -12.34 10.10 -1.63
CA ASP A 107 -13.43 10.44 -2.57
C ASP A 107 -12.97 11.35 -3.72
N ASN A 108 -11.95 12.17 -3.49
CA ASN A 108 -11.35 13.07 -4.48
C ASN A 108 -10.28 12.40 -5.34
N ALA A 109 -10.09 11.08 -5.23
CA ALA A 109 -9.04 10.38 -5.96
C ALA A 109 -9.30 10.43 -7.47
N PHE A 110 -8.32 10.96 -8.21
CA PHE A 110 -8.25 10.81 -9.66
C PHE A 110 -7.66 9.44 -9.99
N ILE A 111 -8.39 8.64 -10.77
CA ILE A 111 -7.94 7.29 -11.19
C ILE A 111 -7.88 7.24 -12.71
N CYS A 112 -6.69 7.03 -13.27
CA CYS A 112 -6.48 6.86 -14.71
C CYS A 112 -5.85 5.50 -14.99
N ARG A 113 -6.67 4.55 -15.46
CA ARG A 113 -6.24 3.16 -15.74
C ARG A 113 -5.24 3.09 -16.89
N GLU A 114 -5.38 3.96 -17.90
CA GLU A 114 -4.51 3.99 -19.09
C GLU A 114 -3.12 4.52 -18.76
N ARG A 115 -3.04 5.51 -17.86
CA ARG A 115 -1.78 6.06 -17.37
C ARG A 115 -1.21 5.27 -16.19
N GLY A 116 -1.94 4.31 -15.65
CA GLY A 116 -1.54 3.59 -14.44
C GLY A 116 -1.38 4.50 -13.23
N GLU A 117 -2.24 5.51 -13.12
CA GLU A 117 -2.18 6.53 -12.07
C GLU A 117 -3.38 6.43 -11.13
N VAL A 118 -3.10 6.57 -9.83
CA VAL A 118 -4.11 6.92 -8.81
C VAL A 118 -3.53 8.08 -8.02
N ILE A 119 -4.24 9.21 -7.96
CA ILE A 119 -3.74 10.42 -7.30
C ILE A 119 -4.82 10.94 -6.35
N SER A 120 -4.49 10.98 -5.07
CA SER A 120 -5.26 11.66 -4.03
C SER A 120 -4.35 12.43 -3.07
N ASP A 121 -4.94 13.05 -2.05
CA ASP A 121 -4.19 13.83 -1.06
C ASP A 121 -3.20 12.98 -0.25
N HIS A 122 -3.56 11.71 0.02
CA HIS A 122 -2.82 10.81 0.90
C HIS A 122 -2.29 9.55 0.23
N TYR A 123 -2.67 9.28 -1.02
CA TYR A 123 -2.21 8.12 -1.78
C TYR A 123 -1.87 8.48 -3.22
N LYS A 124 -0.70 8.02 -3.67
CA LYS A 124 -0.26 8.17 -5.06
C LYS A 124 0.26 6.85 -5.59
N LEU A 125 -0.30 6.37 -6.68
CA LEU A 125 0.23 5.28 -7.49
C LEU A 125 0.71 5.89 -8.80
N LEU A 126 1.99 5.73 -9.13
CA LEU A 126 2.59 6.35 -10.30
C LEU A 126 3.44 5.32 -11.08
N PRO A 127 3.35 5.30 -12.42
CA PRO A 127 4.24 4.50 -13.24
C PRO A 127 5.65 5.10 -13.26
N VAL A 128 6.68 4.31 -12.97
CA VAL A 128 8.08 4.73 -13.05
C VAL A 128 8.94 3.58 -13.56
N ASP A 129 9.89 3.89 -14.44
CA ASP A 129 11.02 3.02 -14.77
C ASP A 129 12.25 3.53 -13.99
N PHE A 130 12.96 2.63 -13.31
CA PHE A 130 14.16 2.95 -12.52
C PHE A 130 15.46 2.74 -13.31
N ALA A 131 15.38 2.38 -14.60
CA ALA A 131 16.51 2.15 -15.50
C ALA A 131 17.25 3.43 -15.93
#